data_AF-A0AAW1AZV5-F1
#
_entry.id   AF-A0AAW1AZV5-F1
#
_cell.length_a   1.000
_cell.length_b   1.000
_cell.length_c   1.000
_cell.angle_alpha   90.00
_cell.angle_beta   90.00
_cell.angle_gamma   90.00
#
_symmetry.space_group_name_H-M   'P 1'
#
loop_
_entity.id
_entity.type
_entity.pdbx_description
1 polymer ?
#
loop_
_entity_poly.entity_id
_entity_poly.type
_entity_poly.pdbx_seq_one_letter_code
_entity_poly.pdbx_strand_id
1 'polypeptide(L)'
;DPQEICLQDPDVGRCSGTYPRFYYNTAIKNCEEFVYSGCGGNENNFLNWFQCRAACQNSIILPPKCLLKPVIGWCWSPSVRYVFNAVDGKCMVFLYSGCLGNENNFSTETECLRECKPTPGVYPAKCTYTPTIGWCMSPSLRYFFYPPKAACMMFTYSGCGGNANNFLTLNECIKQCQSVVNAQVFTLPCTLESEPNIYSCNDLQGQSVLIFFFSLSGDPQAICLQNVEVGRCRGSFPRFYYNTATKNCEEFYYGGCGGNKNNFLYWLQCRATCQNSSKEDILIFAFATMAF
;
A
#
# COMPACT_ATOMS: atom_id res chain seq x y z
N ASP A 1 -19.63 -16.02 -26.26
CA ASP A 1 -19.85 -15.83 -24.80
C ASP A 1 -18.54 -15.37 -24.17
N PRO A 2 -18.49 -14.38 -23.24
CA PRO A 2 -17.24 -14.01 -22.54
C PRO A 2 -16.50 -15.21 -21.95
N GLN A 3 -17.21 -16.28 -21.59
CA GLN A 3 -16.58 -17.52 -21.11
C GLN A 3 -15.92 -18.35 -22.23
N GLU A 4 -16.36 -18.28 -23.48
CA GLU A 4 -15.77 -19.01 -24.60
C GLU A 4 -14.54 -18.32 -25.18
N ILE A 5 -14.53 -16.98 -25.25
CA ILE A 5 -13.39 -16.19 -25.75
C ILE A 5 -12.13 -16.55 -24.96
N CYS A 6 -12.28 -16.59 -23.64
CA CYS A 6 -11.18 -16.77 -22.70
C CYS A 6 -10.68 -18.22 -22.61
N LEU A 7 -11.34 -19.18 -23.26
CA LEU A 7 -10.90 -20.57 -23.31
C LEU A 7 -10.01 -20.88 -24.53
N GLN A 8 -9.92 -19.95 -25.49
CA GLN A 8 -9.15 -20.15 -26.71
C GLN A 8 -7.64 -19.96 -26.45
N ASP A 9 -6.79 -20.78 -27.06
CA ASP A 9 -5.33 -20.59 -27.04
C ASP A 9 -4.93 -19.33 -27.83
N PRO A 10 -3.78 -18.68 -27.54
CA PRO A 10 -3.37 -17.49 -28.27
C PRO A 10 -3.05 -17.83 -29.74
N ASP A 11 -3.66 -17.10 -30.68
CA ASP A 11 -3.39 -17.26 -32.11
C ASP A 11 -2.62 -16.07 -32.68
N VAL A 12 -1.36 -16.33 -33.06
CA VAL A 12 -0.44 -15.36 -33.68
C VAL A 12 -1.01 -14.81 -34.99
N GLY A 13 -1.83 -15.57 -35.71
CA GLY A 13 -2.33 -15.20 -37.04
C GLY A 13 -1.30 -15.45 -38.15
N ARG A 14 -1.61 -14.94 -39.36
CA ARG A 14 -0.91 -15.33 -40.61
C ARG A 14 -0.16 -14.21 -41.32
N CYS A 15 -0.10 -13.02 -40.72
CA CYS A 15 0.62 -11.87 -41.28
C CYS A 15 2.09 -11.85 -40.79
N SER A 16 2.83 -10.78 -41.08
CA SER A 16 4.25 -10.64 -40.68
C SER A 16 4.54 -9.44 -39.79
N GLY A 17 3.51 -8.80 -39.25
CA GLY A 17 3.67 -7.72 -38.27
C GLY A 17 4.07 -8.24 -36.89
N THR A 18 4.50 -7.34 -36.02
CA THR A 18 4.87 -7.65 -34.64
C THR A 18 4.13 -6.70 -33.72
N TYR A 19 2.96 -7.14 -33.26
CA TYR A 19 2.09 -6.34 -32.41
C TYR A 19 1.96 -7.02 -31.04
N PRO A 20 2.51 -6.44 -29.96
CA PRO A 20 2.32 -6.98 -28.62
C PRO A 20 0.84 -6.92 -28.24
N ARG A 21 0.30 -8.05 -27.78
CA ARG A 21 -1.09 -8.25 -27.40
C ARG A 21 -1.17 -9.11 -26.15
N PHE A 22 -2.34 -9.20 -25.55
CA PHE A 22 -2.58 -10.01 -24.37
C PHE A 22 -3.63 -11.07 -24.65
N TYR A 23 -3.47 -12.24 -24.07
CA TYR A 23 -4.48 -13.30 -24.07
C TYR A 23 -4.66 -13.82 -22.65
N TYR A 24 -5.82 -14.41 -22.37
CA TYR A 24 -6.08 -15.06 -21.11
C TYR A 24 -5.55 -16.48 -21.13
N ASN A 25 -4.55 -16.74 -20.29
CA ASN A 25 -4.02 -18.07 -20.06
C ASN A 25 -4.83 -18.76 -18.96
N THR A 26 -5.58 -19.79 -19.35
CA THR A 26 -6.44 -20.58 -18.46
C THR A 26 -5.66 -21.46 -17.48
N ALA A 27 -4.44 -21.89 -17.84
CA ALA A 27 -3.60 -22.75 -17.01
C ALA A 27 -3.10 -22.01 -15.76
N ILE A 28 -2.74 -20.73 -15.90
CA ILE A 28 -2.35 -19.87 -14.77
C ILE A 28 -3.46 -18.93 -14.30
N LYS A 29 -4.64 -19.00 -14.95
CA LYS A 29 -5.80 -18.14 -14.71
C LYS A 29 -5.46 -16.66 -14.70
N ASN A 30 -4.64 -16.21 -15.66
CA ASN A 30 -4.17 -14.84 -15.74
C ASN A 30 -3.92 -14.41 -17.18
N CYS A 31 -3.86 -13.10 -17.41
CA CYS A 31 -3.56 -12.54 -18.73
C CYS A 31 -2.05 -12.46 -18.97
N GLU A 32 -1.58 -12.98 -20.10
CA GLU A 32 -0.18 -12.99 -20.52
C GLU A 32 -0.01 -12.30 -21.88
N GLU A 33 1.21 -11.81 -22.14
CA GLU A 33 1.54 -11.16 -23.41
C GLU A 33 1.89 -12.19 -24.48
N PHE A 34 1.48 -11.93 -25.72
CA PHE A 34 1.88 -12.69 -26.90
C PHE A 34 2.05 -11.75 -28.11
N VAL A 35 2.72 -12.24 -29.15
CA VAL A 35 2.94 -11.46 -30.38
C VAL A 35 1.87 -11.80 -31.41
N TYR A 36 1.08 -10.80 -31.80
CA TYR A 36 0.11 -10.91 -32.88
C TYR A 36 0.69 -10.40 -34.20
N SER A 37 0.43 -11.14 -35.28
CA SER A 37 0.98 -10.87 -36.61
C SER A 37 0.29 -9.74 -37.38
N GLY A 38 -0.87 -9.28 -36.90
CA GLY A 38 -1.63 -8.16 -37.49
C GLY A 38 -2.80 -8.56 -38.38
N CYS A 39 -2.99 -9.85 -38.69
CA CYS A 39 -4.22 -10.33 -39.34
C CYS A 39 -4.51 -11.81 -39.03
N GLY A 40 -5.78 -12.21 -39.13
CA GLY A 40 -6.26 -13.52 -38.66
C GLY A 40 -6.35 -13.52 -37.13
N GLY A 41 -5.98 -14.62 -36.47
CA GLY A 41 -6.06 -14.73 -35.03
C GLY A 41 -7.45 -15.13 -34.55
N ASN A 42 -7.66 -15.02 -33.24
CA ASN A 42 -8.91 -15.31 -32.58
C ASN A 42 -9.29 -14.22 -31.55
N GLU A 43 -10.39 -14.43 -30.82
CA GLU A 43 -10.97 -13.42 -29.94
C GLU A 43 -10.24 -13.28 -28.60
N ASN A 44 -9.41 -14.25 -28.20
CA ASN A 44 -8.53 -14.16 -27.02
C ASN A 44 -7.29 -13.30 -27.32
N ASN A 45 -7.53 -12.11 -27.84
CA ASN A 45 -6.52 -11.18 -28.34
C ASN A 45 -6.91 -9.76 -27.97
N PHE A 46 -6.36 -9.31 -26.86
CA PHE A 46 -6.64 -8.02 -26.25
C PHE A 46 -5.50 -7.05 -26.48
N LEU A 47 -5.82 -5.78 -26.66
CA LEU A 47 -4.81 -4.74 -26.88
C LEU A 47 -3.92 -4.54 -25.66
N ASN A 48 -4.47 -4.79 -24.46
CA ASN A 48 -3.75 -4.67 -23.21
C ASN A 48 -4.32 -5.63 -22.16
N TRP A 49 -3.44 -6.08 -21.27
CA TRP A 49 -3.60 -5.92 -19.83
C TRP A 49 -5.04 -6.04 -19.28
N PHE A 50 -5.58 -4.83 -19.12
CA PHE A 50 -6.85 -4.54 -18.51
C PHE A 50 -8.04 -5.04 -19.32
N GLN A 51 -7.99 -4.93 -20.66
CA GLN A 51 -9.05 -5.46 -21.52
C GLN A 51 -9.16 -6.97 -21.39
N CYS A 52 -8.03 -7.68 -21.35
CA CYS A 52 -8.01 -9.11 -21.11
C CYS A 52 -8.64 -9.48 -19.76
N ARG A 53 -8.26 -8.76 -18.68
CA ARG A 53 -8.85 -8.99 -17.36
C ARG A 53 -10.33 -8.66 -17.28
N ALA A 54 -10.76 -7.57 -17.91
CA ALA A 54 -12.15 -7.16 -17.91
C ALA A 54 -13.03 -8.18 -18.66
N ALA A 55 -12.52 -8.73 -19.77
CA ALA A 55 -13.20 -9.74 -20.55
C ALA A 55 -13.23 -11.11 -19.85
N CYS A 56 -12.11 -11.52 -19.24
CA CYS A 56 -11.89 -12.90 -18.82
C CYS A 56 -11.80 -13.13 -17.31
N GLN A 57 -11.62 -12.07 -16.52
CA GLN A 57 -11.44 -12.12 -15.07
C GLN A 57 -12.42 -11.18 -14.35
N ASN A 58 -13.69 -11.21 -14.74
CA ASN A 58 -14.82 -10.43 -14.20
C ASN A 58 -14.69 -10.13 -12.67
N SER A 59 -14.20 -8.94 -12.30
CA SER A 59 -13.76 -8.62 -10.92
C SER A 59 -14.58 -7.51 -10.26
N ILE A 60 -15.84 -7.77 -9.90
CA ILE A 60 -16.49 -7.36 -8.62
C ILE A 60 -17.63 -8.36 -8.37
N ILE A 61 -17.47 -9.34 -7.48
CA ILE A 61 -18.61 -10.14 -6.97
C ILE A 61 -18.83 -9.75 -5.51
N LEU A 62 -19.53 -8.63 -5.30
CA LEU A 62 -20.20 -8.38 -4.03
C LEU A 62 -21.46 -9.22 -3.99
N PRO A 63 -21.79 -9.90 -2.87
CA PRO A 63 -23.07 -10.57 -2.74
C PRO A 63 -24.21 -9.57 -3.02
N PRO A 64 -25.26 -9.93 -3.77
CA PRO A 64 -26.34 -9.01 -4.15
C PRO A 64 -26.96 -8.26 -2.96
N LYS A 65 -27.01 -8.90 -1.78
CA LYS A 65 -27.44 -8.29 -0.52
C LYS A 65 -26.63 -7.06 -0.14
N CYS A 66 -25.32 -7.04 -0.38
CA CYS A 66 -24.43 -5.93 -0.04
C CYS A 66 -24.61 -4.71 -0.97
N LEU A 67 -25.39 -4.84 -2.05
CA LEU A 67 -25.72 -3.76 -2.97
C LEU A 67 -27.05 -3.06 -2.61
N LEU A 68 -27.82 -3.64 -1.68
CA LEU A 68 -29.12 -3.10 -1.29
C LEU A 68 -28.96 -1.86 -0.40
N LYS A 69 -29.78 -0.84 -0.60
CA LYS A 69 -29.81 0.34 0.28
C LYS A 69 -30.43 -0.01 1.64
N PRO A 70 -29.99 0.57 2.77
CA PRO A 70 -30.57 0.25 4.08
C PRO A 70 -32.07 0.58 4.12
N VAL A 71 -32.85 -0.32 4.73
CA VAL A 71 -34.27 -0.12 5.00
C VAL A 71 -34.49 -0.10 6.52
N ILE A 72 -34.91 1.05 7.04
CA ILE A 72 -35.19 1.24 8.47
C ILE A 72 -36.38 0.36 8.90
N GLY A 73 -37.40 0.20 8.05
CA GLY A 73 -38.66 -0.47 8.37
C GLY A 73 -39.59 0.39 9.24
N TRP A 74 -40.75 -0.14 9.61
CA TRP A 74 -41.77 0.53 10.42
C TRP A 74 -42.31 -0.37 11.54
N CYS A 75 -41.44 -0.64 12.51
CA CYS A 75 -41.78 -1.31 13.77
C CYS A 75 -41.39 -0.48 15.00
N TRP A 76 -41.86 -0.89 16.18
CA TRP A 76 -41.63 -0.21 17.46
C TRP A 76 -40.57 -0.90 18.34
N SER A 77 -39.54 -1.48 17.71
CA SER A 77 -38.44 -2.15 18.42
C SER A 77 -37.08 -1.72 17.85
N PRO A 78 -36.69 -0.44 17.99
CA PRO A 78 -35.49 0.09 17.38
C PRO A 78 -34.23 -0.61 17.90
N SER A 79 -33.34 -0.98 17.00
CA SER A 79 -32.02 -1.56 17.29
C SER A 79 -30.97 -0.94 16.38
N VAL A 80 -29.77 -0.74 16.91
CA VAL A 80 -28.61 -0.32 16.12
C VAL A 80 -28.09 -1.54 15.36
N ARG A 81 -27.91 -1.39 14.05
CA ARG A 81 -27.45 -2.44 13.13
C ARG A 81 -26.35 -1.88 12.21
N TYR A 82 -25.70 -2.76 11.46
CA TYR A 82 -24.69 -2.39 10.47
C TYR A 82 -25.23 -2.61 9.05
N VAL A 83 -24.90 -1.71 8.13
CA VAL A 83 -25.19 -1.79 6.70
C VAL A 83 -23.91 -1.57 5.90
N PHE A 84 -23.71 -2.34 4.84
CA PHE A 84 -22.60 -2.13 3.92
C PHE A 84 -22.94 -1.05 2.90
N ASN A 85 -22.14 0.01 2.87
CA ASN A 85 -22.19 1.03 1.85
C ASN A 85 -21.25 0.65 0.70
N ALA A 86 -21.83 0.21 -0.42
CA ALA A 86 -21.09 -0.19 -1.61
C ALA A 86 -20.37 0.97 -2.33
N VAL A 87 -20.76 2.23 -2.07
CA VAL A 87 -20.06 3.42 -2.61
C VAL A 87 -18.77 3.65 -1.83
N ASP A 88 -18.84 3.59 -0.51
CA ASP A 88 -17.70 3.88 0.37
C ASP A 88 -16.88 2.63 0.75
N GLY A 89 -17.37 1.43 0.41
CA GLY A 89 -16.76 0.15 0.76
C GLY A 89 -16.72 -0.14 2.26
N LYS A 90 -17.67 0.39 3.03
CA LYS A 90 -17.64 0.38 4.51
C LYS A 90 -18.93 -0.14 5.12
N CYS A 91 -18.79 -0.86 6.23
CA CYS A 91 -19.90 -1.15 7.14
C CYS A 91 -20.14 0.06 8.03
N MET A 92 -21.32 0.65 7.95
CA MET A 92 -21.73 1.80 8.75
C MET A 92 -22.92 1.43 9.64
N VAL A 93 -23.06 2.10 10.78
CA VAL A 93 -24.23 1.91 11.65
C VAL A 93 -25.47 2.56 11.06
N PHE A 94 -26.63 1.94 11.24
CA PHE A 94 -27.93 2.54 10.95
C PHE A 94 -28.99 2.08 11.95
N LEU A 95 -30.09 2.82 12.04
CA LEU A 95 -31.21 2.51 12.92
C LEU A 95 -32.18 1.57 12.21
N TYR A 96 -32.36 0.36 12.75
CA TYR A 96 -33.35 -0.61 12.27
C TYR A 96 -34.53 -0.68 13.22
N SER A 97 -35.74 -0.48 12.71
CA SER A 97 -36.99 -0.42 13.49
C SER A 97 -37.45 -1.76 14.08
N GLY A 98 -36.79 -2.88 13.72
CA GLY A 98 -37.05 -4.22 14.25
C GLY A 98 -37.77 -5.17 13.28
N CYS A 99 -38.33 -4.69 12.17
CA CYS A 99 -38.95 -5.51 11.13
C CYS A 99 -38.86 -4.87 9.74
N LEU A 100 -39.24 -5.62 8.69
CA LEU A 100 -39.40 -5.12 7.32
C LEU A 100 -38.12 -4.45 6.74
N GLY A 101 -36.95 -4.95 7.13
CA GLY A 101 -35.66 -4.58 6.55
C GLY A 101 -35.31 -5.42 5.32
N ASN A 102 -34.09 -5.27 4.82
CA ASN A 102 -33.53 -6.15 3.79
C ASN A 102 -32.25 -6.83 4.29
N GLU A 103 -31.63 -7.62 3.41
CA GLU A 103 -30.44 -8.44 3.75
C GLU A 103 -29.15 -7.62 3.97
N ASN A 104 -29.11 -6.33 3.65
CA ASN A 104 -28.00 -5.43 4.00
C ASN A 104 -28.16 -4.88 5.42
N ASN A 105 -28.37 -5.78 6.37
CA ASN A 105 -28.70 -5.47 7.76
C ASN A 105 -28.08 -6.52 8.67
N PHE A 106 -27.02 -6.12 9.36
CA PHE A 106 -26.19 -7.02 10.17
C PHE A 106 -26.26 -6.63 11.64
N SER A 107 -26.20 -7.63 12.52
CA SER A 107 -26.22 -7.42 13.97
C SER A 107 -24.92 -6.82 14.50
N THR A 108 -23.80 -7.08 13.83
CA THR A 108 -22.46 -6.63 14.24
C THR A 108 -21.64 -6.15 13.05
N GLU A 109 -20.64 -5.31 13.30
CA GLU A 109 -19.71 -4.84 12.27
C GLU A 109 -18.94 -6.00 11.65
N THR A 110 -18.49 -6.94 12.48
CA THR A 110 -17.76 -8.14 12.06
C THR A 110 -18.58 -8.99 11.10
N GLU A 111 -19.88 -9.16 11.36
CA GLU A 111 -20.78 -9.88 10.47
C GLU A 111 -20.91 -9.17 9.12
N CYS A 112 -21.14 -7.85 9.12
CA CYS A 112 -21.18 -7.05 7.90
C CYS A 112 -19.88 -7.15 7.10
N LEU A 113 -18.72 -7.06 7.75
CA LEU A 113 -17.42 -7.17 7.10
C LEU A 113 -17.17 -8.58 6.56
N ARG A 114 -17.54 -9.62 7.30
CA ARG A 114 -17.39 -11.01 6.84
C ARG A 114 -18.24 -11.28 5.60
N GLU A 115 -19.43 -10.71 5.53
CA GLU A 115 -20.39 -10.95 4.46
C GLU A 115 -20.23 -10.01 3.25
N CYS A 116 -19.72 -8.78 3.45
CA CYS A 116 -19.72 -7.74 2.40
C CYS A 116 -18.36 -7.11 2.09
N LYS A 117 -17.26 -7.49 2.77
CA LYS A 117 -15.95 -6.93 2.49
C LYS A 117 -15.40 -7.45 1.13
N PRO A 118 -14.89 -6.57 0.24
CA PRO A 118 -14.10 -6.99 -0.91
C PRO A 118 -12.78 -7.63 -0.44
N THR A 119 -12.34 -8.69 -1.11
CA THR A 119 -11.05 -9.34 -0.86
C THR A 119 -9.87 -8.35 -0.98
N PRO A 120 -8.70 -8.61 -0.34
CA PRO A 120 -7.54 -7.72 -0.38
C PRO A 120 -7.09 -7.45 -1.82
N GLY A 121 -7.04 -6.18 -2.26
CA GLY A 121 -6.49 -5.82 -3.59
C GLY A 121 -7.15 -4.69 -4.38
N VAL A 122 -8.10 -3.93 -3.82
CA VAL A 122 -8.74 -2.82 -4.54
C VAL A 122 -8.13 -1.48 -4.10
N TYR A 123 -7.30 -0.90 -4.98
CA TYR A 123 -6.73 0.44 -4.82
C TYR A 123 -7.33 1.40 -5.84
N PRO A 124 -7.32 2.73 -5.61
CA PRO A 124 -7.71 3.69 -6.65
C PRO A 124 -6.97 3.41 -7.95
N ALA A 125 -7.63 3.53 -9.11
CA ALA A 125 -7.05 3.17 -10.40
C ALA A 125 -5.69 3.83 -10.67
N LYS A 126 -5.50 5.08 -10.24
CA LYS A 126 -4.20 5.76 -10.34
C LYS A 126 -3.07 5.07 -9.58
N CYS A 127 -3.38 4.36 -8.50
CA CYS A 127 -2.42 3.67 -7.64
C CYS A 127 -2.06 2.28 -8.18
N THR A 128 -2.74 1.80 -9.23
CA THR A 128 -2.45 0.50 -9.84
C THR A 128 -1.57 0.60 -11.08
N TYR A 129 -1.32 1.81 -11.58
CA TYR A 129 -0.44 2.02 -12.75
C TYR A 129 1.01 1.72 -12.39
N THR A 130 1.79 1.17 -13.32
CA THR A 130 3.25 1.07 -13.16
C THR A 130 3.87 2.48 -13.24
N PRO A 131 4.90 2.82 -12.44
CA PRO A 131 5.47 4.15 -12.48
C PRO A 131 6.12 4.41 -13.85
N THR A 132 5.74 5.51 -14.51
CA THR A 132 6.34 5.91 -15.79
C THR A 132 7.45 6.93 -15.55
N ILE A 133 8.67 6.58 -15.93
CA ILE A 133 9.84 7.47 -15.85
C ILE A 133 9.62 8.71 -16.72
N GLY A 134 9.02 8.56 -17.90
CA GLY A 134 8.83 9.61 -18.88
C GLY A 134 10.07 9.85 -19.75
N TRP A 135 10.06 10.92 -20.55
CA TRP A 135 11.05 11.16 -21.62
C TRP A 135 11.77 12.52 -21.51
N CYS A 136 11.66 13.22 -20.39
CA CYS A 136 12.40 14.46 -20.16
C CYS A 136 13.84 14.19 -19.64
N MET A 137 14.63 15.26 -19.44
CA MET A 137 15.99 15.19 -18.90
C MET A 137 16.15 15.98 -17.60
N SER A 138 15.16 15.90 -16.72
CA SER A 138 15.16 16.56 -15.41
C SER A 138 14.79 15.56 -14.32
N PRO A 139 15.67 14.58 -14.03
CA PRO A 139 15.38 13.51 -13.09
C PRO A 139 15.11 14.05 -11.68
N SER A 140 14.04 13.59 -11.07
CA SER A 140 13.65 13.90 -9.70
C SER A 140 13.17 12.64 -8.98
N LEU A 141 13.40 12.57 -7.67
CA LEU A 141 12.92 11.48 -6.85
C LEU A 141 11.42 11.64 -6.57
N ARG A 142 10.65 10.57 -6.79
CA ARG A 142 9.20 10.51 -6.60
C ARG A 142 8.79 9.20 -5.94
N TYR A 143 7.55 9.11 -5.51
CA TYR A 143 6.95 7.91 -4.93
C TYR A 143 5.84 7.35 -5.82
N PHE A 144 5.66 6.04 -5.84
CA PHE A 144 4.54 5.36 -6.47
C PHE A 144 4.01 4.26 -5.55
N PHE A 145 2.74 3.92 -5.67
CA PHE A 145 2.14 2.83 -4.93
C PHE A 145 2.36 1.51 -5.66
N TYR A 146 2.84 0.49 -4.95
CA TYR A 146 3.07 -0.86 -5.46
C TYR A 146 2.03 -1.83 -4.87
N PRO A 147 0.94 -2.13 -5.64
CA PRO A 147 -0.16 -2.98 -5.17
C PRO A 147 0.25 -4.34 -4.59
N PRO A 148 1.22 -5.10 -5.17
CA PRO A 148 1.60 -6.42 -4.67
C PRO A 148 2.18 -6.42 -3.25
N LYS A 149 2.85 -5.33 -2.83
CA LYS A 149 3.35 -5.17 -1.45
C LYS A 149 2.50 -4.22 -0.61
N ALA A 150 1.39 -3.73 -1.18
CA ALA A 150 0.56 -2.70 -0.58
C ALA A 150 1.35 -1.49 -0.05
N ALA A 151 2.44 -1.09 -0.72
CA ALA A 151 3.43 -0.16 -0.18
C ALA A 151 3.80 0.94 -1.16
N CYS A 152 4.10 2.14 -0.65
CA CYS A 152 4.65 3.24 -1.42
C CYS A 152 6.18 3.11 -1.55
N MET A 153 6.69 3.09 -2.77
CA MET A 153 8.10 2.92 -3.12
C MET A 153 8.63 4.12 -3.91
N MET A 154 9.94 4.37 -3.86
CA MET A 154 10.57 5.47 -4.58
C MET A 154 10.94 5.09 -6.03
N PHE A 155 10.90 6.04 -6.96
CA PHE A 155 11.37 5.89 -8.34
C PHE A 155 11.88 7.21 -8.91
N THR A 156 12.65 7.14 -10.01
CA THR A 156 13.17 8.31 -10.72
C THR A 156 12.19 8.76 -11.81
N TYR A 157 11.68 9.99 -11.69
CA TYR A 157 10.82 10.62 -12.69
C TYR A 157 11.60 11.65 -13.50
N SER A 158 11.54 11.55 -14.83
CA SER A 158 12.30 12.37 -15.78
C SER A 158 11.89 13.85 -15.85
N GLY A 159 10.79 14.23 -15.21
CA GLY A 159 10.26 15.61 -15.17
C GLY A 159 9.02 15.84 -16.04
N CYS A 160 8.76 15.00 -17.04
CA CYS A 160 7.54 15.04 -17.86
C CYS A 160 7.15 13.65 -18.37
N GLY A 161 5.94 13.48 -18.93
CA GLY A 161 5.52 12.23 -19.57
C GLY A 161 5.25 11.06 -18.61
N GLY A 162 4.94 11.35 -17.34
CA GLY A 162 4.59 10.36 -16.33
C GLY A 162 3.09 10.05 -16.27
N ASN A 163 2.69 9.20 -15.33
CA ASN A 163 1.28 8.93 -15.02
C ASN A 163 0.92 9.32 -13.58
N ALA A 164 -0.34 9.10 -13.20
CA ALA A 164 -0.89 9.51 -11.90
C ALA A 164 -0.39 8.69 -10.68
N ASN A 165 0.34 7.58 -10.88
CA ASN A 165 1.05 6.87 -9.81
C ASN A 165 2.43 7.51 -9.55
N ASN A 166 2.42 8.81 -9.28
CA ASN A 166 3.62 9.62 -9.15
C ASN A 166 3.35 10.73 -8.13
N PHE A 167 3.91 10.57 -6.94
CA PHE A 167 3.71 11.44 -5.79
C PHE A 167 5.00 12.11 -5.41
N LEU A 168 4.93 13.37 -4.96
CA LEU A 168 6.12 14.09 -4.54
C LEU A 168 6.66 13.55 -3.21
N THR A 169 5.76 13.14 -2.32
CA THR A 169 6.13 12.68 -0.97
C THR A 169 5.53 11.31 -0.67
N LEU A 170 6.20 10.55 0.20
CA LEU A 170 5.71 9.27 0.71
C LEU A 170 4.32 9.41 1.34
N ASN A 171 4.11 10.45 2.17
CA ASN A 171 2.84 10.69 2.86
C ASN A 171 1.69 10.96 1.89
N GLU A 172 1.97 11.64 0.77
CA GLU A 172 0.97 11.86 -0.28
C GLU A 172 0.56 10.55 -0.93
N CYS A 173 1.52 9.69 -1.26
CA CYS A 173 1.27 8.34 -1.79
C CYS A 173 0.43 7.50 -0.82
N ILE A 174 0.81 7.49 0.46
CA ILE A 174 0.10 6.73 1.51
C ILE A 174 -1.34 7.23 1.63
N LYS A 175 -1.55 8.53 1.81
CA LYS A 175 -2.89 9.11 1.96
C LYS A 175 -3.79 8.85 0.76
N GLN A 176 -3.23 8.85 -0.45
CA GLN A 176 -4.01 8.72 -1.68
C GLN A 176 -4.20 7.28 -2.15
N CYS A 177 -3.37 6.34 -1.71
CA CYS A 177 -3.39 4.95 -2.21
C CYS A 177 -3.54 3.88 -1.12
N GLN A 178 -3.16 4.17 0.12
CA GLN A 178 -3.36 3.30 1.28
C GLN A 178 -4.54 3.81 2.11
N SER A 179 -5.77 3.54 1.68
CA SER A 179 -6.94 3.71 2.54
C SER A 179 -7.41 2.34 3.04
N VAL A 180 -7.14 2.10 4.33
CA VAL A 180 -7.57 0.95 5.16
C VAL A 180 -6.74 -0.34 5.03
N VAL A 181 -5.46 -0.27 5.44
CA VAL A 181 -5.02 -1.28 6.42
C VAL A 181 -5.55 -0.76 7.74
N ASN A 182 -6.40 -1.54 8.40
CA ASN A 182 -6.86 -1.23 9.73
C ASN A 182 -5.61 -0.93 10.57
N ALA A 183 -5.55 0.28 11.12
CA ALA A 183 -4.86 0.52 12.37
C ALA A 183 -5.56 -0.34 13.42
N GLN A 184 -5.34 -1.65 13.39
CA GLN A 184 -5.27 -2.38 14.64
C GLN A 184 -3.96 -1.92 15.25
N VAL A 185 -4.11 -0.95 16.15
CA VAL A 185 -3.38 -0.96 17.40
C VAL A 185 -3.58 -2.36 17.99
N PHE A 186 -2.76 -3.33 17.57
CA PHE A 186 -2.53 -4.54 18.35
C PHE A 186 -1.64 -4.10 19.49
N THR A 187 -2.25 -3.71 20.61
CA THR A 187 -1.52 -3.71 21.87
C THR A 187 -1.23 -5.17 22.20
N LEU A 188 -0.10 -5.69 21.73
CA LEU A 188 0.50 -6.85 22.39
C LEU A 188 0.76 -6.42 23.84
N PRO A 189 0.31 -7.16 24.87
CA PRO A 189 0.62 -6.84 26.24
C PRO A 189 2.10 -7.10 26.46
N CYS A 190 2.93 -6.09 26.17
CA CYS A 190 4.37 -6.14 26.36
C CYS A 190 4.72 -5.56 27.73
N THR A 191 5.50 -6.29 28.51
CA THR A 191 6.05 -5.79 29.78
C THR A 191 7.49 -5.34 29.58
N LEU A 192 7.81 -4.16 30.11
CA LEU A 192 9.17 -3.63 30.16
C LEU A 192 9.93 -4.40 31.23
N GLU A 193 10.85 -5.26 30.84
CA GLU A 193 11.80 -5.85 31.77
C GLU A 193 12.99 -4.90 31.89
N SER A 194 13.41 -4.67 33.13
CA SER A 194 14.46 -3.73 33.54
C SER A 194 15.67 -3.72 32.60
N GLU A 195 16.18 -2.52 32.35
CA GLU A 195 17.22 -2.13 31.40
C GLU A 195 18.19 -3.23 30.89
N PRO A 196 18.47 -3.29 29.57
CA PRO A 196 18.25 -2.25 28.56
C PRO A 196 17.16 -2.63 27.53
N ASN A 197 16.06 -1.86 27.48
CA ASN A 197 15.04 -1.87 26.40
C ASN A 197 14.63 -3.25 25.86
N ILE A 198 14.50 -4.25 26.73
CA ILE A 198 13.97 -5.56 26.39
C ILE A 198 12.47 -5.53 26.67
N TYR A 199 11.68 -5.64 25.60
CA TYR A 199 10.24 -5.86 25.70
C TYR A 199 9.98 -7.36 25.55
N SER A 200 9.40 -7.95 26.59
CA SER A 200 8.83 -9.30 26.53
C SER A 200 7.39 -9.17 26.08
N CYS A 201 7.10 -9.65 24.86
CA CYS A 201 5.78 -9.59 24.25
C CYS A 201 5.26 -11.01 24.02
N ASN A 202 3.99 -11.27 24.37
CA ASN A 202 3.37 -12.56 24.07
C ASN A 202 2.59 -12.48 22.76
N ASP A 203 2.82 -13.44 21.86
CA ASP A 203 2.08 -13.53 20.60
C ASP A 203 0.63 -14.05 20.79
N LEU A 204 -0.11 -14.20 19.68
CA LEU A 204 -1.49 -14.70 19.67
C LEU A 204 -1.64 -16.16 20.12
N GLN A 205 -0.53 -16.88 20.33
CA GLN A 205 -0.48 -18.26 20.83
C GLN A 205 0.08 -18.33 22.26
N GLY A 206 0.43 -17.20 22.87
CA GLY A 206 0.95 -17.11 24.23
C GLY A 206 2.46 -17.37 24.35
N GLN A 207 3.20 -17.35 23.24
CA GLN A 207 4.65 -17.55 23.23
C GLN A 207 5.38 -16.22 23.42
N SER A 208 6.33 -16.18 24.36
CA SER A 208 7.11 -14.97 24.67
C SER A 208 8.20 -14.72 23.64
N VAL A 209 8.19 -13.51 23.06
CA VAL A 209 9.14 -13.03 22.04
C VAL A 209 9.92 -11.86 22.62
N LEU A 210 11.25 -11.93 22.53
CA LEU A 210 12.16 -10.88 22.98
C LEU A 210 12.51 -9.95 21.81
N ILE A 211 12.16 -8.67 21.92
CA ILE A 211 12.45 -7.65 20.91
C ILE A 211 13.66 -6.83 21.35
N PHE A 212 14.76 -6.91 20.59
CA PHE A 212 15.97 -6.11 20.79
C PHE A 212 15.93 -4.86 19.91
N PHE A 213 15.85 -3.67 20.50
CA PHE A 213 16.20 -2.44 19.80
C PHE A 213 17.74 -2.35 19.74
N PHE A 214 18.33 -2.37 18.53
CA PHE A 214 19.72 -1.93 18.37
C PHE A 214 19.81 -0.46 18.79
N SER A 215 20.37 -0.21 19.97
CA SER A 215 20.83 1.12 20.35
C SER A 215 21.83 1.59 19.29
N LEU A 216 21.52 2.69 18.59
CA LEU A 216 22.60 3.55 18.11
C LEU A 216 23.32 4.05 19.36
N SER A 217 24.55 3.60 19.57
CA SER A 217 25.37 4.02 20.70
C SER A 217 25.67 5.52 20.58
N GLY A 218 24.92 6.33 21.32
CA GLY A 218 25.14 7.77 21.44
C GLY A 218 23.93 8.52 21.99
N ASP A 219 24.22 9.56 22.78
CA ASP A 219 23.23 10.52 23.25
C ASP A 219 22.52 11.19 22.04
N PRO A 220 21.19 11.08 21.91
CA PRO A 220 20.42 11.74 20.85
C PRO A 220 20.72 13.23 20.73
N GLN A 221 20.97 13.93 21.84
CA GLN A 221 21.35 15.35 21.81
C GLN A 221 22.71 15.54 21.12
N ALA A 222 23.67 14.66 21.37
CA ALA A 222 25.00 14.72 20.76
C ALA A 222 24.99 14.37 19.26
N ILE A 223 24.01 13.60 18.79
CA ILE A 223 23.84 13.25 17.37
C ILE A 223 23.15 14.39 16.63
N CYS A 224 21.99 14.82 17.12
CA CYS A 224 21.08 15.69 16.39
C CYS A 224 21.55 17.16 16.33
N LEU A 225 22.49 17.55 17.19
CA LEU A 225 23.10 18.88 17.17
C LEU A 225 24.28 19.00 16.19
N GLN A 226 24.72 17.91 15.55
CA GLN A 226 25.82 17.96 14.58
C GLN A 226 25.36 18.60 13.27
N ASN A 227 26.23 19.37 12.61
CA ASN A 227 25.93 19.89 11.27
C ASN A 227 25.92 18.76 10.24
N VAL A 228 25.15 18.93 9.17
CA VAL A 228 25.17 17.99 8.04
C VAL A 228 26.58 17.88 7.44
N GLU A 229 27.01 16.65 7.13
CA GLU A 229 28.34 16.41 6.55
C GLU A 229 28.25 15.43 5.37
N VAL A 230 28.55 15.94 4.18
CA VAL A 230 28.59 15.16 2.93
C VAL A 230 29.70 14.11 2.96
N GLY A 231 30.77 14.33 3.72
CA GLY A 231 31.93 13.45 3.74
C GLY A 231 32.83 13.62 2.51
N ARG A 232 33.91 12.83 2.44
CA ARG A 232 35.02 13.03 1.48
C ARG A 232 34.86 12.25 0.17
N CYS A 233 33.97 11.27 0.12
CA CYS A 233 33.70 10.49 -1.08
C CYS A 233 32.78 11.25 -2.04
N ARG A 234 32.81 10.87 -3.33
CA ARG A 234 32.07 11.55 -4.41
C ARG A 234 30.80 10.81 -4.86
N GLY A 235 30.29 9.91 -4.02
CA GLY A 235 28.98 9.30 -4.22
C GLY A 235 27.86 10.32 -3.99
N SER A 236 26.64 9.96 -4.38
CA SER A 236 25.46 10.80 -4.17
C SER A 236 24.34 9.94 -3.61
N PHE A 237 24.40 9.70 -2.30
CA PHE A 237 23.44 8.86 -1.59
C PHE A 237 22.44 9.75 -0.86
N PRO A 238 21.14 9.71 -1.19
CA PRO A 238 20.14 10.46 -0.45
C PRO A 238 20.09 9.97 1.00
N ARG A 239 20.14 10.91 1.94
CA ARG A 239 20.13 10.71 3.39
C ARG A 239 19.31 11.80 4.05
N PHE A 240 18.97 11.63 5.32
CA PHE A 240 18.27 12.61 6.13
C PHE A 240 19.16 13.09 7.27
N TYR A 241 19.07 14.36 7.64
CA TYR A 241 19.71 14.92 8.82
C TYR A 241 18.73 15.81 9.56
N TYR A 242 18.93 15.98 10.87
CA TYR A 242 18.17 16.91 11.67
C TYR A 242 18.76 18.31 11.54
N ASN A 243 17.98 19.22 10.96
CA ASN A 243 18.29 20.62 10.87
C ASN A 243 17.77 21.33 12.12
N THR A 244 18.67 21.79 12.97
CA THR A 244 18.35 22.48 14.23
C THR A 244 17.74 23.86 14.02
N ALA A 245 18.03 24.51 12.88
CA ALA A 245 17.49 25.83 12.55
C ALA A 245 16.01 25.75 12.17
N THR A 246 15.64 24.75 11.37
CA THR A 246 14.23 24.51 10.98
C THR A 246 13.50 23.59 11.95
N LYS A 247 14.25 22.98 12.89
CA LYS A 247 13.80 21.93 13.82
C LYS A 247 13.19 20.72 13.09
N ASN A 248 13.65 20.43 11.88
CA ASN A 248 13.07 19.40 11.02
C ASN A 248 14.11 18.43 10.43
N CYS A 249 13.67 17.24 10.05
CA CYS A 249 14.48 16.28 9.33
C CYS A 249 14.43 16.55 7.83
N GLU A 250 15.58 16.84 7.23
CA GLU A 250 15.74 17.30 5.85
C GLU A 250 16.64 16.36 5.04
N GLU A 251 16.41 16.28 3.74
CA GLU A 251 17.22 15.46 2.83
C GLU A 251 18.56 16.16 2.52
N PHE A 252 19.63 15.38 2.45
CA PHE A 252 20.92 15.78 1.90
C PHE A 252 21.57 14.62 1.13
N TYR A 253 22.57 14.95 0.29
CA TYR A 253 23.32 13.94 -0.46
C TYR A 253 24.64 13.63 0.24
N TYR A 254 24.76 12.43 0.79
CA TYR A 254 25.98 11.92 1.41
C TYR A 254 26.91 11.33 0.36
N GLY A 255 28.20 11.64 0.49
CA GLY A 255 29.30 11.23 -0.37
C GLY A 255 29.61 9.74 -0.34
N GLY A 256 29.14 9.02 0.68
CA GLY A 256 29.31 7.56 0.82
C GLY A 256 30.45 7.13 1.75
N CYS A 257 31.30 8.06 2.21
CA CYS A 257 32.30 7.79 3.25
C CYS A 257 32.64 9.05 4.07
N GLY A 258 33.05 8.85 5.33
CA GLY A 258 33.26 9.93 6.30
C GLY A 258 31.96 10.35 6.97
N GLY A 259 31.76 11.65 7.16
CA GLY A 259 30.52 12.16 7.74
C GLY A 259 30.45 12.00 9.26
N ASN A 260 29.28 12.35 9.80
CA ASN A 260 28.99 12.24 11.23
C ASN A 260 27.65 11.50 11.47
N LYS A 261 27.21 11.45 12.74
CA LYS A 261 26.05 10.65 13.14
C LYS A 261 24.72 11.31 12.80
N ASN A 262 24.68 12.60 12.48
CA ASN A 262 23.49 13.27 11.94
C ASN A 262 23.29 12.94 10.45
N ASN A 263 23.17 11.63 10.18
CA ASN A 263 23.11 11.05 8.86
C ASN A 263 22.27 9.77 8.93
N PHE A 264 20.99 9.90 8.62
CA PHE A 264 19.99 8.87 8.72
C PHE A 264 19.63 8.36 7.33
N LEU A 265 19.39 7.06 7.21
CA LEU A 265 18.98 6.47 5.94
C LEU A 265 17.52 6.81 5.63
N TYR A 266 16.70 6.92 6.67
CA TYR A 266 15.25 7.14 6.56
C TYR A 266 14.84 8.40 7.32
N TRP A 267 13.90 9.17 6.75
CA TRP A 267 13.34 10.35 7.41
C TRP A 267 12.75 10.02 8.79
N LEU A 268 12.05 8.88 8.89
CA LEU A 268 11.46 8.43 10.15
C LEU A 268 12.54 8.10 11.20
N GLN A 269 13.70 7.59 10.78
CA GLN A 269 14.85 7.36 11.67
C GLN A 269 15.39 8.67 12.24
N CYS A 270 15.53 9.69 11.40
CA CYS A 270 15.91 11.02 11.85
C CYS A 270 14.91 11.58 12.86
N ARG A 271 13.61 11.48 12.55
CA ARG A 271 12.53 11.99 13.40
C ARG A 271 12.50 11.29 14.75
N ALA A 272 12.53 9.96 14.74
CA ALA A 272 12.53 9.13 15.95
C ALA A 272 13.74 9.42 16.86
N THR A 273 14.89 9.76 16.25
CA THR A 273 16.13 10.05 16.98
C THR A 273 16.17 11.50 17.50
N CYS A 274 15.68 12.48 16.73
CA CYS A 274 15.99 13.89 16.96
C CYS A 274 14.81 14.79 17.32
N GLN A 275 13.59 14.39 16.97
CA GLN A 275 12.37 15.12 17.32
C GLN A 275 11.66 14.34 18.40
N ASN A 276 11.82 14.75 19.66
CA ASN A 276 11.31 14.09 20.86
C ASN A 276 9.97 13.37 20.62
N SER A 277 10.06 12.07 20.37
CA SER A 277 8.95 11.30 19.84
C SER A 277 8.11 10.78 21.00
N SER A 278 6.79 10.97 20.96
CA SER A 278 5.89 10.31 21.91
C SER A 278 6.08 8.79 21.80
N LYS A 279 5.68 8.04 22.82
CA LYS A 279 5.76 6.56 22.85
C LYS A 279 5.21 5.88 21.57
N GLU A 280 4.34 6.56 20.82
CA GLU A 280 3.77 6.11 19.55
C GLU A 280 4.76 6.07 18.39
N ASP A 281 5.74 6.98 18.33
CA ASP A 281 6.72 7.06 17.25
C ASP A 281 7.86 6.03 17.41
N ILE A 282 8.17 5.61 18.64
CA ILE A 282 9.15 4.55 18.95
C ILE A 282 8.64 3.17 18.50
N LEU A 283 7.31 2.95 18.60
CA LEU A 283 6.65 1.71 18.17
C LEU A 283 6.73 1.49 16.65
N ILE A 284 6.79 2.55 15.85
CA ILE A 284 6.92 2.45 14.38
C ILE A 284 8.31 1.92 13.99
N PHE A 285 9.32 2.16 14.83
CA PHE A 285 10.70 1.75 14.54
C PHE A 285 10.94 0.24 14.74
N ALA A 286 10.22 -0.41 15.66
CA ALA A 286 10.35 -1.86 15.93
C ALA A 286 9.94 -2.75 14.74
N PHE A 287 8.95 -2.31 13.94
CA PHE A 287 8.45 -3.10 12.82
C PHE A 287 9.30 -2.98 11.55
N ALA A 288 10.08 -1.90 11.40
CA ALA A 288 10.87 -1.65 10.20
C ALA A 288 12.17 -2.47 10.13
N THR A 289 12.71 -2.93 11.27
CA THR A 289 13.95 -3.71 11.33
C THR A 289 13.74 -5.23 11.38
N MET A 290 12.50 -5.71 11.46
CA MET A 290 12.17 -7.15 11.43
C MET A 290 11.92 -7.71 10.02
N ALA A 291 12.25 -6.95 8.97
CA ALA A 291 12.14 -7.37 7.58
C ALA A 291 13.50 -7.72 6.94
N PHE A 292 14.36 -8.41 7.71
CA PHE A 292 15.53 -9.15 7.23
C PHE A 292 15.58 -10.52 7.91
#